data_AF-A0A8X6UZG2-F1
#
_entry.id   AF-A0A8X6UZG2-F1
#
_cell.length_a   1.000
_cell.length_b   1.000
_cell.length_c   1.000
_cell.angle_alpha   90.00
_cell.angle_beta   90.00
_cell.angle_gamma   90.00
#
_symmetry.space_group_name_H-M   'P 1'
#
loop_
_entity.id
_entity.type
_entity.pdbx_description
1 polymer ?
#
loop_
_entity_poly.entity_id
_entity_poly.type
_entity_poly.pdbx_seq_one_letter_code
_entity_poly.pdbx_strand_id
1 'polypeptide(L)'
;MLADLEYPCILGVDFISGSKIVLDFYRKALAIPYSQIEKVVKTIEEGNVEIDLIKKVGRKSEKKLQDLFNSFKGLFADKSGLTHVLHHEIDIGDKQPVVSRPYRYVRVKQSILDHHIEKMLKEGSIIPIQSPHASPVVL
;
A
#
# COMPACT_ATOMS: atom_id res chain seq x y z
N MET A 1 3.22 -15.33 -12.50
CA MET A 1 2.36 -15.04 -13.67
C MET A 1 3.12 -15.46 -14.94
N LEU A 2 3.32 -16.78 -15.11
CA LEU A 2 3.96 -17.44 -16.27
C LEU A 2 3.20 -18.72 -16.66
N ALA A 3 2.00 -18.92 -16.09
CA ALA A 3 1.31 -20.21 -16.13
C ALA A 3 0.67 -20.52 -17.49
N ASP A 4 0.44 -19.51 -18.35
CA ASP A 4 -0.24 -19.69 -19.63
C ASP A 4 0.63 -19.18 -20.78
N LEU A 5 1.74 -19.88 -21.07
CA LEU A 5 2.38 -19.76 -22.37
C LEU A 5 1.80 -20.83 -23.31
N GLU A 6 1.29 -20.38 -24.45
CA GLU A 6 0.73 -21.24 -25.51
C GLU A 6 1.75 -22.24 -26.08
N TYR A 7 3.05 -21.94 -25.94
CA TYR A 7 4.16 -22.80 -26.38
C TYR A 7 5.30 -22.83 -25.35
N PRO A 8 6.01 -23.97 -25.20
CA PRO A 8 7.20 -24.05 -24.37
C PRO A 8 8.28 -23.11 -24.91
N CYS A 9 8.74 -22.16 -24.08
CA CYS A 9 9.82 -21.25 -24.44
C CYS A 9 11.11 -21.55 -23.67
N ILE A 10 12.26 -21.40 -24.33
CA ILE A 10 13.57 -21.45 -23.68
C ILE A 10 13.88 -20.04 -23.17
N LEU A 11 14.12 -19.91 -21.87
CA LEU A 11 14.62 -18.67 -21.27
C LEU A 11 16.14 -18.63 -21.37
N GLY A 12 16.68 -17.54 -21.90
CA GLY A 12 18.11 -17.32 -22.03
C GLY A 12 18.80 -17.07 -20.68
N VAL A 13 20.12 -17.30 -20.65
CA VAL A 13 20.97 -17.09 -19.46
C VAL A 13 21.05 -15.61 -19.07
N ASP A 14 20.93 -14.71 -20.04
CA ASP A 14 20.80 -13.27 -19.88
C ASP A 14 19.54 -12.90 -19.07
N PHE A 15 18.41 -13.56 -19.36
CA PHE A 15 17.17 -13.34 -18.63
C PHE A 15 17.27 -13.83 -17.18
N ILE A 16 17.85 -15.02 -16.95
CA ILE A 16 18.00 -15.61 -15.61
C ILE A 16 18.95 -14.76 -14.75
N SER A 17 20.07 -14.32 -15.31
CA SER A 17 21.04 -13.48 -14.60
C SER A 17 20.50 -12.10 -14.25
N GLY A 18 19.73 -11.47 -15.16
CA GLY A 18 19.13 -10.15 -14.92
C GLY A 18 17.99 -10.14 -13.90
N SER A 19 17.18 -11.21 -13.87
CA SER A 19 15.98 -11.29 -13.02
C SER A 19 16.24 -11.86 -11.63
N LYS A 20 17.45 -12.41 -11.37
CA LYS A 20 17.79 -13.11 -10.12
C LYS A 20 16.77 -14.19 -9.74
N ILE A 21 16.20 -14.87 -10.74
CA ILE A 21 15.27 -15.98 -10.55
C ILE A 21 16.01 -17.14 -9.90
N VAL A 22 15.39 -17.74 -8.89
CA VAL A 22 15.87 -18.98 -8.28
C VAL A 22 15.11 -20.15 -8.89
N LEU A 23 15.87 -21.09 -9.45
CA LEU A 23 15.36 -22.37 -9.92
C LEU A 23 15.19 -23.31 -8.72
N ASP A 24 13.96 -23.72 -8.43
CA ASP A 24 13.68 -24.79 -7.50
C ASP A 24 13.50 -26.10 -8.28
N PHE A 25 14.57 -26.90 -8.33
CA PHE A 25 14.59 -28.18 -9.03
C PHE A 25 13.73 -29.26 -8.34
N TYR A 26 13.55 -29.16 -7.02
CA TYR A 26 12.75 -30.14 -6.27
C TYR A 26 11.27 -29.95 -6.57
N ARG A 27 10.82 -28.69 -6.59
CA ARG A 27 9.42 -28.34 -6.90
C ARG A 27 9.16 -28.14 -8.39
N LYS A 28 10.19 -28.25 -9.25
CA LYS A 28 10.15 -27.93 -10.69
C LYS A 28 9.52 -26.56 -10.95
N ALA A 29 9.86 -25.58 -10.12
CA ALA A 29 9.25 -24.25 -10.13
C ALA A 29 10.32 -23.16 -10.26
N LEU A 30 9.93 -22.04 -10.84
CA LEU A 30 10.74 -20.82 -10.90
C LEU A 30 10.21 -19.84 -9.86
N ALA A 31 11.07 -19.37 -8.96
CA ALA A 31 10.72 -18.40 -7.94
C ALA A 31 11.41 -17.05 -8.21
N ILE A 32 10.64 -15.98 -8.19
CA ILE A 32 11.17 -14.60 -8.23
C ILE A 32 11.24 -14.10 -6.78
N PRO A 33 12.44 -13.79 -6.25
CA PRO A 33 12.55 -13.31 -4.88
C PRO A 33 11.86 -11.94 -4.72
N TYR A 34 11.00 -11.84 -3.71
CA TYR A 34 10.07 -10.72 -3.45
C TYR A 34 10.76 -9.37 -3.15
N SER A 35 12.07 -9.36 -2.94
CA SER A 35 12.86 -8.20 -2.48
C SER A 35 12.97 -7.05 -3.51
N GLN A 36 12.59 -7.27 -4.77
CA GLN A 36 12.57 -6.21 -5.77
C GLN A 36 11.29 -5.36 -5.75
N ILE A 37 10.20 -5.85 -5.16
CA ILE A 37 8.92 -5.11 -5.11
C ILE A 37 8.97 -4.00 -4.05
N GLU A 38 9.60 -4.22 -2.90
CA GLU A 38 9.68 -3.20 -1.82
C GLU A 38 10.44 -1.95 -2.23
N LYS A 39 11.49 -2.07 -3.06
CA LYS A 39 12.24 -0.92 -3.56
C LYS A 39 11.41 -0.06 -4.50
N VAL A 40 10.48 -0.66 -5.24
CA VAL A 40 9.60 0.07 -6.17
C VAL A 40 8.61 0.95 -5.40
N VAL A 41 8.08 0.46 -4.28
CA VAL A 41 7.07 1.20 -3.50
C VAL A 41 7.67 2.42 -2.80
N LYS A 42 8.87 2.31 -2.24
CA LYS A 42 9.54 3.43 -1.54
C LYS A 42 9.94 4.61 -2.46
N THR A 43 10.12 4.37 -3.76
CA THR A 43 10.48 5.43 -4.71
C THR A 43 9.26 6.24 -5.21
N ILE A 44 8.04 5.80 -4.88
CA ILE A 44 6.80 6.45 -5.35
C ILE A 44 6.40 7.64 -4.44
N GLU A 45 6.86 7.66 -3.18
CA GLU A 45 6.43 8.62 -2.15
C GLU A 45 6.98 10.05 -2.35
N GLU A 46 7.99 10.25 -3.19
CA GLU A 46 8.47 11.59 -3.56
C GLU A 46 7.97 11.89 -4.97
N GLY A 47 7.01 12.81 -5.09
CA GLY A 47 6.21 13.15 -6.28
C GLY A 47 6.94 13.51 -7.59
N ASN A 48 8.21 13.18 -7.74
CA ASN A 48 8.88 12.98 -9.00
C ASN A 48 8.86 11.49 -9.35
N VAL A 49 7.90 11.09 -10.17
CA VAL A 49 7.87 9.77 -10.83
C VAL A 49 8.97 9.74 -11.90
N GLU A 50 10.23 9.91 -11.51
CA GLU A 50 11.38 9.64 -12.38
C GLU A 50 11.72 8.16 -12.22
N ILE A 51 10.97 7.35 -12.96
CA ILE A 51 10.93 5.91 -12.73
C ILE A 51 12.25 5.28 -13.17
N ASP A 52 13.10 4.89 -12.22
CA ASP A 52 14.27 4.03 -12.48
C ASP A 52 13.87 2.69 -13.14
N LEU A 53 12.60 2.28 -13.02
CA LEU A 53 12.02 1.15 -13.75
C LEU A 53 11.89 1.42 -15.26
N ILE A 54 11.63 2.66 -15.68
CA ILE A 54 11.62 3.03 -17.10
C ILE A 54 13.04 2.89 -17.68
N LYS A 55 14.08 3.22 -16.92
CA LYS A 55 15.47 3.08 -17.37
C LYS A 55 15.89 1.61 -17.60
N LYS A 56 15.28 0.66 -16.88
CA LYS A 56 15.52 -0.80 -17.05
C LYS A 56 14.64 -1.46 -18.11
N VAL A 57 13.46 -0.92 -18.36
CA VAL A 57 12.59 -1.37 -19.44
C VAL A 57 13.13 -0.78 -20.74
N GLY A 58 13.58 -1.61 -21.68
CA GLY A 58 14.20 -1.12 -22.91
C GLY A 58 13.39 -0.01 -23.61
N ARG A 59 14.09 0.94 -24.27
CA ARG A 59 13.56 2.19 -24.86
C ARG A 59 12.25 2.09 -25.66
N LYS A 60 11.91 0.92 -26.19
CA LYS A 60 10.68 0.67 -26.96
C LYS A 60 9.40 0.63 -26.11
N SER A 61 9.50 0.33 -24.82
CA SER A 61 8.32 0.11 -23.95
C SER A 61 8.10 1.22 -22.92
N GLU A 62 9.05 2.17 -22.83
CA GLU A 62 9.00 3.33 -21.93
C GLU A 62 7.70 4.13 -22.05
N LYS A 63 7.31 4.47 -23.29
CA LYS A 63 6.11 5.28 -23.54
C LYS A 63 4.84 4.59 -23.07
N LYS A 64 4.67 3.30 -23.39
CA LYS A 64 3.51 2.50 -22.96
C LYS A 64 3.42 2.39 -21.43
N LEU A 65 4.57 2.28 -20.77
CA LEU A 65 4.65 2.18 -19.33
C LEU A 65 4.28 3.52 -18.67
N GLN A 66 4.80 4.63 -19.19
CA GLN A 66 4.43 5.98 -18.74
C GLN A 66 2.92 6.22 -18.91
N ASP A 67 2.37 5.87 -20.06
CA ASP A 67 0.93 6.00 -20.33
C ASP A 67 0.11 5.17 -19.33
N LEU A 68 0.57 3.95 -18.99
CA LEU A 68 -0.08 3.09 -17.99
C LEU A 68 -0.03 3.70 -16.59
N PHE A 69 1.14 4.16 -16.13
CA PHE A 69 1.28 4.81 -14.82
C PHE A 69 0.41 6.07 -14.73
N ASN A 70 0.35 6.86 -15.80
CA ASN A 70 -0.51 8.03 -15.86
C ASN A 70 -1.99 7.65 -15.81
N SER A 71 -2.40 6.59 -16.50
CA SER A 71 -3.79 6.10 -16.48
C SER A 71 -4.23 5.58 -15.11
N PHE A 72 -3.30 5.00 -14.34
CA PHE A 72 -3.54 4.43 -13.01
C PHE A 72 -2.96 5.29 -11.89
N LYS A 73 -2.67 6.57 -12.13
CA LYS A 73 -2.06 7.46 -11.14
C LYS A 73 -2.83 7.50 -9.81
N GLY A 74 -4.16 7.36 -9.87
CA GLY A 74 -5.02 7.30 -8.69
C GLY A 74 -4.83 6.07 -7.79
N LEU A 75 -4.27 4.97 -8.29
CA LEU A 75 -3.96 3.78 -7.47
C LEU A 75 -2.75 3.99 -6.55
N PHE A 76 -1.88 4.95 -6.90
CA PHE A 76 -0.65 5.27 -6.19
C PHE A 76 -0.79 6.54 -5.35
N ALA A 77 -2.02 6.89 -4.97
CA ALA A 77 -2.22 8.03 -4.08
C ALA A 77 -1.73 7.68 -2.67
N ASP A 78 -0.91 8.55 -2.08
CA ASP A 78 -0.47 8.43 -0.68
C ASP A 78 -1.62 8.58 0.33
N LYS A 79 -2.78 9.03 -0.15
CA LYS A 79 -3.99 9.22 0.65
C LYS A 79 -4.88 8.00 0.53
N SER A 80 -5.32 7.48 1.68
CA SER A 80 -6.33 6.43 1.71
C SER A 80 -7.61 6.89 1.00
N GLY A 81 -8.13 6.06 0.11
CA GLY A 81 -9.40 6.33 -0.58
C GLY A 81 -10.60 6.10 0.35
N LEU A 82 -11.68 6.83 0.09
CA LEU A 82 -13.01 6.57 0.66
C LEU A 82 -13.90 5.99 -0.44
N THR A 83 -14.64 4.91 -0.14
CA THR A 83 -15.62 4.34 -1.06
C THR A 83 -17.03 4.50 -0.50
N HIS A 84 -17.98 4.81 -1.37
CA HIS A 84 -19.41 4.86 -1.05
C HIS A 84 -20.18 3.63 -1.54
N VAL A 85 -19.47 2.62 -2.06
CA VAL A 85 -20.10 1.42 -2.66
C VAL A 85 -20.71 0.51 -1.59
N LEU A 86 -20.10 0.44 -0.41
CA LEU A 86 -20.54 -0.40 0.71
C LEU A 86 -20.36 0.36 2.01
N HIS A 87 -21.39 0.31 2.86
CA HIS A 87 -21.30 0.72 4.25
C HIS A 87 -21.19 -0.52 5.12
N HIS A 88 -20.19 -0.57 6.00
CA HIS A 88 -20.07 -1.64 6.99
C HIS A 88 -20.89 -1.30 8.23
N GLU A 89 -21.85 -2.15 8.55
CA GLU A 89 -22.63 -2.07 9.79
C GLU A 89 -22.08 -3.09 10.80
N ILE A 90 -21.95 -2.66 12.05
CA ILE A 90 -21.47 -3.50 13.15
C ILE A 90 -22.67 -3.81 14.05
N ASP A 91 -23.08 -5.07 14.11
CA ASP A 91 -24.11 -5.54 15.02
C ASP A 91 -23.53 -5.72 16.44
N ILE A 92 -24.07 -4.94 17.38
CA ILE A 92 -23.63 -4.90 18.78
C ILE A 92 -24.48 -5.85 19.66
N GLY A 93 -25.61 -6.36 19.15
CA GLY A 93 -26.59 -7.14 19.90
C GLY A 93 -27.12 -6.39 21.14
N ASP A 94 -27.39 -7.12 22.22
CA ASP A 94 -27.97 -6.55 23.47
C ASP A 94 -26.91 -5.93 24.42
N LYS A 95 -25.71 -5.59 23.94
CA LYS A 95 -24.64 -5.10 24.79
C LYS A 95 -24.82 -3.61 25.11
N GLN A 96 -24.72 -3.27 26.39
CA GLN A 96 -24.73 -1.88 26.84
C GLN A 96 -23.46 -1.13 26.40
N PRO A 97 -23.56 0.19 26.17
CA PRO A 97 -22.40 0.99 25.80
C PRO A 97 -21.29 1.01 26.86
N VAL A 98 -20.04 0.99 26.40
CA VAL A 98 -18.85 1.04 27.27
C VAL A 98 -18.16 2.39 27.10
N VAL A 99 -17.97 3.09 28.22
CA VAL A 99 -17.30 4.38 28.29
C VAL A 99 -16.07 4.27 29.18
N SER A 100 -14.90 4.38 28.56
CA SER A 100 -13.61 4.40 29.25
C SER A 100 -13.02 5.81 29.23
N ARG A 101 -12.51 6.27 30.37
CA ARG A 101 -11.92 7.61 30.50
C ARG A 101 -10.61 7.71 29.71
N PRO A 102 -10.34 8.82 29.00
CA PRO A 102 -9.05 9.06 28.37
C PRO A 102 -7.89 9.03 29.36
N TYR A 103 -6.74 8.52 28.94
CA TYR A 103 -5.53 8.56 29.77
C TYR A 103 -4.95 9.98 29.86
N ARG A 104 -4.30 10.27 30.98
CA ARG A 104 -3.55 11.51 31.15
C ARG A 104 -2.19 11.37 30.47
N TYR A 105 -1.91 12.27 29.54
CA TYR A 105 -0.62 12.36 28.86
C TYR A 105 0.22 13.53 29.36
N VAL A 106 1.54 13.36 29.33
CA VAL A 106 2.50 14.47 29.52
C VAL A 106 2.48 15.34 28.25
N ARG A 107 2.78 16.64 28.38
CA ARG A 107 2.68 17.64 27.31
C ARG A 107 3.29 17.21 25.97
N VAL A 108 4.46 16.57 25.99
CA VAL A 108 5.13 16.07 24.77
C VAL A 108 4.27 15.05 24.02
N LYS A 109 3.70 14.08 24.75
CA LYS A 109 2.80 13.07 24.16
C LYS A 109 1.49 13.69 23.69
N GLN A 110 0.95 14.66 24.43
CA GLN A 110 -0.25 15.40 24.01
C GLN A 110 -0.02 16.10 22.66
N SER A 111 1.10 16.81 22.49
CA SER A 111 1.40 17.48 21.22
C SER A 111 1.51 16.52 20.04
N ILE A 112 2.01 15.30 20.26
CA ILE A 112 2.04 14.25 19.21
C ILE A 112 0.62 13.82 18.87
N LEU A 113 -0.23 13.58 19.88
CA LEU A 113 -1.63 13.21 19.68
C LEU A 113 -2.37 14.27 18.87
N ASP A 114 -2.25 15.54 19.27
CA ASP A 114 -2.93 16.67 18.66
C ASP A 114 -2.53 16.81 17.19
N HIS A 115 -1.23 16.69 16.89
CA HIS A 115 -0.72 16.72 15.52
C HIS A 115 -1.35 15.63 14.63
N HIS A 116 -1.42 14.39 15.13
CA HIS A 116 -2.03 13.29 14.38
C HIS A 116 -3.54 13.47 14.21
N ILE A 117 -4.25 13.92 15.24
CA ILE A 117 -5.69 14.21 15.16
C ILE A 117 -5.97 15.29 14.11
N GLU A 118 -5.23 16.40 14.13
CA GLU A 118 -5.37 17.48 13.14
C GLU A 118 -5.09 16.98 11.72
N LYS A 119 -4.05 16.16 11.54
CA LYS A 119 -3.73 15.54 10.25
C LYS A 119 -4.90 14.68 9.75
N MET A 120 -5.42 13.79 10.58
CA MET A 120 -6.52 12.88 10.20
C MET A 120 -7.84 13.61 9.94
N LEU A 121 -8.13 14.69 10.69
CA LEU A 121 -9.27 15.57 10.43
C LEU A 121 -9.14 16.26 9.08
N LYS A 122 -7.96 16.80 8.76
CA LYS A 122 -7.67 17.44 7.48
C LYS A 122 -7.77 16.47 6.30
N GLU A 123 -7.36 15.22 6.51
CA GLU A 123 -7.48 14.15 5.52
C GLU A 123 -8.92 13.64 5.36
N GLY A 124 -9.81 13.91 6.32
CA GLY A 124 -11.19 13.42 6.32
C GLY A 124 -11.34 11.97 6.79
N SER A 125 -10.28 11.40 7.37
CA SER A 125 -10.26 10.01 7.86
C SER A 125 -11.04 9.83 9.18
N ILE A 126 -11.22 10.91 9.95
CA ILE A 126 -12.02 10.95 11.18
C ILE A 126 -12.93 12.16 11.20
N ILE A 127 -13.99 12.10 12.00
CA ILE A 127 -14.94 13.20 12.23
C ILE A 127 -15.25 13.34 13.72
N PRO A 128 -15.56 14.55 14.20
CA PRO A 128 -16.04 14.73 15.56
C PRO A 128 -17.47 14.18 15.70
N ILE A 129 -17.70 13.36 16.71
CA ILE A 129 -19.02 12.79 17.01
C ILE A 129 -19.28 12.80 18.52
N GLN A 130 -20.56 12.73 18.90
CA GLN A 130 -20.99 12.41 20.26
C GLN A 130 -21.47 10.96 20.26
N SER A 131 -20.70 10.07 20.88
CA SER A 131 -21.00 8.63 20.93
C SER A 131 -21.24 8.17 22.37
N PRO A 132 -22.18 7.24 22.61
CA PRO A 132 -22.32 6.57 23.90
C PRO A 132 -21.16 5.61 24.20
N HIS A 133 -20.28 5.34 23.21
CA HIS A 133 -19.06 4.55 23.39
C HIS A 133 -17.83 5.45 23.37
N ALA A 134 -16.88 5.20 24.28
CA ALA A 134 -15.58 5.87 24.27
C ALA A 134 -14.47 4.94 24.74
N SER A 135 -13.34 4.96 24.03
CA SER A 135 -12.14 4.20 24.36
C SER A 135 -10.93 5.14 24.41
N PRO A 136 -10.00 4.98 25.37
CA PRO A 136 -8.82 5.81 25.46
C PRO A 136 -7.83 5.48 24.32
N VAL A 137 -7.15 6.50 23.80
CA VAL A 137 -6.05 6.34 22.84
C VAL A 137 -4.76 6.01 23.60
N VAL A 138 -3.88 5.21 22.98
CA VAL A 138 -2.54 4.83 23.49
C VAL A 138 -1.45 5.37 22.55
N LEU A 139 -0.40 5.97 23.12
CA LEU A 139 0.79 6.49 22.43
C LEU A 139 2.08 5.81 22.87
#